data_AF-A0A356KC70-F1
#
_entry.id   AF-A0A356KC70-F1
#
_cell.length_a   1.000
_cell.length_b   1.000
_cell.length_c   1.000
_cell.angle_alpha   90.00
_cell.angle_beta   90.00
_cell.angle_gamma   90.00
#
_symmetry.space_group_name_H-M   'P 1'
#
loop_
_entity.id
_entity.type
_entity.pdbx_description
1 polymer ?
#
loop_
_entity_poly.entity_id
_entity_poly.type
_entity_poly.pdbx_seq_one_letter_code
_entity_poly.pdbx_strand_id
1 'polypeptide(L)' 'PAVALRPIPSRIPNPRELGLPEGIETIVDHPQGLILVTGATGQGKTTTLASLLDRVNRLSSRHVITIEDPIE' A
#
# COMPACT_ATOMS: atom_id res chain seq x y z
N PRO A 1 29.25 14.28 -13.44
CA PRO A 1 28.24 13.19 -13.36
C PRO A 1 27.62 13.11 -11.95
N ALA A 2 26.29 13.00 -11.85
CA ALA A 2 25.56 12.85 -10.59
C ALA A 2 24.53 11.72 -10.71
N VAL A 3 24.23 11.05 -9.61
CA VAL A 3 23.25 9.95 -9.55
C VAL A 3 22.37 10.11 -8.31
N ALA A 4 21.11 9.68 -8.41
CA ALA A 4 20.19 9.59 -7.29
C ALA A 4 19.75 8.13 -7.12
N LEU A 5 19.89 7.58 -5.91
CA LEU A 5 19.53 6.21 -5.59
C LEU A 5 18.39 6.23 -4.57
N ARG A 6 17.31 5.51 -4.84
CA ARG A 6 16.20 5.33 -3.91
C ARG A 6 16.15 3.86 -3.49
N PRO A 7 16.27 3.54 -2.19
CA PRO A 7 16.12 2.17 -1.72
C PRO A 7 14.67 1.72 -1.88
N ILE A 8 14.48 0.51 -2.38
CA ILE A 8 13.18 -0.16 -2.44
C ILE A 8 13.03 -1.04 -1.20
N PRO A 9 11.95 -0.92 -0.41
CA PRO A 9 11.73 -1.76 0.77
C PRO A 9 11.63 -3.24 0.39
N SER A 10 12.38 -4.11 1.07
CA SER A 10 12.35 -5.56 0.82
C SER A 10 11.15 -6.27 1.45
N ARG A 11 10.40 -5.58 2.31
CA ARG A 11 9.27 -6.12 3.07
C ARG A 11 8.16 -5.08 3.13
N ILE A 12 6.94 -5.53 2.86
CA ILE A 12 5.72 -4.75 3.10
C ILE A 12 5.33 -4.93 4.57
N PRO A 13 5.24 -3.85 5.38
CA PRO A 13 4.77 -3.95 6.76
C PRO A 13 3.27 -4.26 6.79
N ASN A 14 2.81 -4.97 7.82
CA ASN A 14 1.38 -5.19 8.02
C ASN A 14 0.69 -3.94 8.62
N PRO A 15 -0.65 -3.82 8.55
CA PRO A 15 -1.36 -2.64 9.04
C PRO A 15 -1.07 -2.25 10.50
N ARG A 16 -0.86 -3.24 11.37
CA ARG A 16 -0.55 -3.01 12.80
C ARG A 16 0.84 -2.42 12.98
N GLU A 17 1.82 -2.87 12.19
CA GLU A 17 3.19 -2.32 12.21
C GLU A 17 3.24 -0.85 11.76
N LEU A 18 2.27 -0.44 10.93
CA LEU A 18 2.11 0.96 10.50
C LEU A 18 1.37 1.83 11.52
N GLY A 19 0.89 1.27 12.63
CA GLY A 19 0.08 2.00 13.62
C GLY A 19 -1.27 2.44 13.06
N LEU A 20 -1.78 1.75 12.04
CA LEU A 20 -3.09 2.06 11.49
C LEU A 20 -4.19 1.71 12.50
N PRO A 21 -5.31 2.46 12.53
CA PRO A 21 -6.44 2.17 13.41
C PRO A 21 -6.94 0.75 13.23
N GLU A 22 -7.31 0.09 14.34
CA GLU A 22 -7.83 -1.27 14.30
C GLU A 22 -9.07 -1.37 13.40
N GLY A 23 -9.09 -2.37 12.53
CA GLY A 23 -10.22 -2.63 11.63
C GLY A 23 -10.20 -1.80 10.34
N ILE A 24 -9.31 -0.80 10.19
CA ILE A 24 -9.22 -0.03 8.94
C ILE A 24 -8.84 -0.93 7.77
N GLU A 25 -8.14 -2.03 8.00
CA GLU A 25 -7.76 -2.97 6.96
C GLU A 25 -8.96 -3.70 6.34
N THR A 26 -10.13 -3.70 7.00
CA THR A 26 -11.34 -4.34 6.48
C THR A 26 -11.97 -3.56 5.32
N ILE A 27 -11.58 -2.29 5.11
CA ILE A 27 -12.11 -1.48 4.00
C ILE A 27 -11.85 -2.09 2.62
N VAL A 28 -10.78 -2.90 2.49
CA VAL A 28 -10.44 -3.57 1.23
C VAL A 28 -11.25 -4.84 0.97
N ASP A 29 -12.00 -5.30 1.98
CA ASP A 29 -12.84 -6.49 1.88
C ASP A 29 -14.15 -6.15 1.11
N HIS A 30 -14.52 -4.87 1.03
CA HIS A 30 -15.65 -4.41 0.21
C HIS A 30 -15.48 -4.86 -1.26
N PRO A 31 -16.55 -5.36 -1.91
CA PRO A 31 -16.47 -5.90 -3.27
C PRO A 31 -16.22 -4.82 -4.32
N GLN A 32 -16.58 -3.56 -4.04
CA GLN A 32 -16.41 -2.41 -4.92
C GLN A 32 -16.40 -1.11 -4.13
N GLY A 33 -15.74 -0.08 -4.66
CA GLY A 33 -15.66 1.24 -4.06
C GLY A 33 -14.42 2.01 -4.51
N LEU A 34 -14.25 3.22 -3.97
CA LEU A 34 -13.07 4.05 -4.18
C LEU A 34 -12.43 4.36 -2.82
N ILE A 35 -11.16 4.01 -2.66
CA ILE A 35 -10.35 4.33 -1.48
C ILE A 35 -9.32 5.37 -1.90
N LEU A 36 -9.25 6.47 -1.17
CA LEU A 36 -8.27 7.54 -1.39
C LEU A 36 -7.30 7.59 -0.22
N VAL A 37 -6.03 7.33 -0.48
CA VAL A 37 -4.94 7.49 0.50
C VAL A 37 -4.25 8.82 0.21
N THR A 38 -4.39 9.78 1.12
CA THR A 38 -3.92 11.16 0.94
C THR A 38 -2.85 11.53 1.98
N GLY A 39 -2.16 12.66 1.76
CA GLY A 39 -1.04 13.11 2.61
C GLY A 39 0.10 13.70 1.78
N ALA A 40 1.02 14.43 2.41
CA ALA A 40 2.18 15.01 1.72
C ALA A 40 3.20 13.94 1.31
N THR A 41 4.20 14.32 0.52
CA THR A 41 5.33 13.45 0.15
C THR A 41 6.06 12.96 1.41
N GLY A 42 6.40 11.67 1.45
CA GLY A 42 7.10 11.06 2.59
C GLY A 42 6.20 10.66 3.78
N GLN A 43 4.89 10.87 3.72
CA GLN A 43 3.96 10.50 4.80
C GLN A 43 3.41 9.07 4.72
N GLY A 44 4.11 8.16 4.03
CA GLY A 44 3.78 6.73 4.06
C GLY A 44 2.61 6.28 3.18
N LYS A 45 2.08 7.11 2.26
CA LYS A 45 0.96 6.74 1.37
C LYS A 45 1.20 5.42 0.61
N THR A 46 2.32 5.32 -0.11
CA THR A 46 2.68 4.09 -0.85
C THR A 46 2.75 2.90 0.10
N THR A 47 3.38 3.07 1.27
CA THR A 47 3.54 2.01 2.26
C THR A 47 2.20 1.55 2.84
N THR A 48 1.28 2.48 3.14
CA THR A 48 -0.08 2.17 3.58
C THR A 48 -0.86 1.43 2.50
N LEU A 49 -0.80 1.90 1.25
CA LEU A 49 -1.49 1.27 0.12
C LEU A 49 -0.94 -0.13 -0.15
N ALA A 50 0.39 -0.31 -0.15
CA ALA A 50 1.04 -1.60 -0.29
C ALA A 50 0.63 -2.57 0.84
N SER A 51 0.57 -2.10 2.09
CA SER A 51 0.13 -2.90 3.24
C SER A 51 -1.31 -3.40 3.09
N LEU A 52 -2.21 -2.55 2.61
CA LEU A 52 -3.60 -2.89 2.37
C LEU A 52 -3.78 -3.81 1.14
N LEU A 53 -3.06 -3.56 0.05
CA LEU A 53 -3.08 -4.42 -1.14
C LEU A 53 -2.51 -5.80 -0.87
N ASP A 54 -1.46 -5.88 -0.03
CA ASP A 54 -0.87 -7.14 0.36
C ASP A 54 -1.85 -8.02 1.16
N ARG A 55 -2.71 -7.42 2.00
CA ARG A 55 -3.84 -8.15 2.62
C ARG A 55 -4.78 -8.74 1.55
N VAL A 56 -5.16 -7.95 0.54
CA VAL A 56 -6.01 -8.43 -0.57
C VAL A 56 -5.34 -9.60 -1.29
N ASN A 57 -4.06 -9.47 -1.60
CA ASN A 57 -3.27 -10.49 -2.30
C ASN A 57 -3.16 -11.81 -1.52
N ARG A 58 -3.08 -11.75 -0.17
CA ARG A 58 -2.99 -12.94 0.68
C ARG A 58 -4.33 -13.60 0.98
N LEU A 59 -5.40 -12.82 1.11
CA LEU A 59 -6.68 -13.30 1.66
C LEU A 59 -7.78 -13.48 0.62
N SER A 60 -7.58 -13.03 -0.62
CA SER A 60 -8.62 -13.07 -1.64
C SER A 60 -8.12 -13.57 -2.99
N SER A 61 -8.96 -14.31 -3.71
CA SER A 61 -8.71 -14.70 -5.10
C SER A 61 -9.23 -13.62 -6.04
N ARG A 62 -8.45 -12.53 -6.17
CA ARG A 62 -8.78 -11.37 -7.01
C ARG A 62 -7.64 -11.08 -7.99
N HIS A 63 -7.98 -10.45 -9.11
CA HIS A 63 -6.97 -9.94 -10.04
C HIS A 63 -6.64 -8.48 -9.68
N VAL A 64 -5.42 -8.25 -9.18
CA VAL A 64 -4.93 -6.93 -8.80
C VAL A 64 -4.12 -6.34 -9.96
N ILE A 65 -4.46 -5.12 -10.36
CA ILE A 65 -3.73 -4.37 -11.39
C ILE A 65 -3.29 -3.05 -10.76
N THR A 66 -2.00 -2.74 -10.86
CA THR A 66 -1.44 -1.45 -10.46
C THR A 66 -0.92 -0.69 -11.68
N ILE A 67 -0.99 0.64 -11.62
CA ILE A 67 -0.42 1.54 -12.64
C ILE A 67 0.40 2.57 -11.85
N GLU A 68 1.72 2.54 -12.04
CA GLU A 68 2.69 3.27 -11.24
C GLU A 68 3.79 3.86 -12.15
N ASP A 69 4.40 4.96 -11.72
CA ASP A 69 5.49 5.64 -12.43
C ASP A 69 6.50 6.26 -11.46
N PRO A 70 7.63 5.60 -11.14
CA PRO A 70 7.95 4.19 -11.43
C PRO A 70 7.23 3.24 -10.47
N ILE A 71 7.34 1.94 -10.73
CA ILE A 71 6.94 0.90 -9.75
C ILE A 71 7.81 1.03 -8.50
N GLU A 72 7.18 1.05 -7.32
CA GLU A 72 7.85 1.03 -6.00
C GLU A 72 7.81 -0.37 -5.36
#